data_AF-A0A958F9T1-F1
#
_entry.id   AF-A0A958F9T1-F1
#
_cell.length_a   1.000
_cell.length_b   1.000
_cell.length_c   1.000
_cell.angle_alpha   90.00
_cell.angle_beta   90.00
_cell.angle_gamma   90.00
#
_symmetry.space_group_name_H-M   'P 1'
#
loop_
_entity.id
_entity.type
_entity.pdbx_description
1 polymer ?
#
loop_
_entity_poly.entity_id
_entity_poly.type
_entity_poly.pdbx_seq_one_letter_code
_entity_poly.pdbx_strand_id
1 'polypeptide(L)'
;MTSIKLPDSLWMSPGYGKMFQGFQDLMKFRIRNILLVSSLYDLYLFEEDGRLYELIREEYRGLNLSHAPELTRVSSGMEALRLAKEEKRFDLIITTPHIEDMEVSRFAKMVRNSDLDMPIVLLTYDNRETSALLSQKTVTWFDRVFIWQGDYRILIGIIKYLEDSVNVEEDTANVGVQVIILVEDNVRFYSSYLPLIYTEIFNQAKRLISEGINLSDKYLRMRARPKILLCTTYEDAWYNFEKYKDYVLGIISDIDFMRDGKQDPEAGIEFARAVKKRQHDIPILLQSNSLSKEQLAYQVNASFLLKNSLTLLNDLRKFMIDNFGFGDFVFKSADDKEVGRAYNLLSLEKQLAVMPEESIRYHADHN
;
A
#
# COMPACT_ATOMS: atom_id res chain seq x y z
N MET A 1 -23.59 35.00 44.60
CA MET A 1 -23.96 33.67 44.10
C MET A 1 -24.85 33.86 42.89
N THR A 2 -24.27 33.81 41.70
CA THR A 2 -25.00 33.89 40.43
C THR A 2 -24.30 32.91 39.50
N SER A 3 -24.91 31.75 39.30
CA SER A 3 -24.35 30.65 38.52
C SER A 3 -24.44 31.00 37.04
N ILE A 4 -23.30 31.05 36.36
CA ILE A 4 -23.25 31.12 34.91
C ILE A 4 -23.66 29.73 34.39
N LYS A 5 -24.84 29.65 33.76
CA LYS A 5 -25.25 28.47 32.99
C LYS A 5 -24.35 28.36 31.76
N LEU A 6 -23.63 27.25 31.64
CA LEU A 6 -23.00 26.85 30.38
C LEU A 6 -24.10 26.53 29.36
N PRO A 7 -23.97 26.94 28.09
CA PRO A 7 -24.97 26.59 27.07
C PRO A 7 -24.88 25.11 26.71
N ASP A 8 -26.00 24.41 26.87
CA ASP A 8 -26.21 23.06 26.36
C ASP A 8 -26.27 23.03 24.82
N SER A 9 -25.66 21.98 24.25
CA SER A 9 -26.05 21.33 22.99
C SER A 9 -26.10 22.16 21.69
N LEU A 10 -24.94 22.46 21.10
CA LEU A 10 -24.83 22.99 19.71
C LEU A 10 -23.88 22.19 18.79
N TRP A 11 -23.54 20.94 19.14
CA TRP A 11 -22.57 20.11 18.39
C TRP A 11 -23.15 18.81 17.81
N MET A 12 -24.35 18.83 17.23
CA MET A 12 -24.81 17.71 16.39
C MET A 12 -25.39 18.21 15.07
N SER A 13 -24.50 18.56 14.13
CA SER A 13 -24.87 18.66 12.73
C SER A 13 -25.19 17.26 12.18
N PRO A 14 -26.27 17.08 11.40
CA PRO A 14 -26.75 15.76 10.94
C PRO A 14 -25.76 14.99 10.04
N GLY A 15 -24.66 15.60 9.60
CA GLY A 15 -23.59 14.96 8.82
C GLY A 15 -22.55 14.18 9.65
N TYR A 16 -22.34 14.54 10.92
CA TYR A 16 -21.29 13.92 11.75
C TYR A 16 -21.60 12.45 12.10
N GLY A 17 -22.87 12.14 12.35
CA GLY A 17 -23.31 10.77 12.65
C GLY A 17 -23.16 9.81 11.46
N LYS A 18 -23.44 10.28 10.23
CA LYS A 18 -23.26 9.49 9.00
C LYS A 18 -21.79 9.26 8.67
N MET A 19 -20.93 10.28 8.83
CA MET A 19 -19.49 10.09 8.63
C MET A 19 -18.91 9.09 9.63
N PHE A 20 -19.23 9.22 10.92
CA PHE A 20 -18.75 8.29 11.95
C PHE A 20 -19.18 6.84 11.72
N GLN A 21 -20.41 6.63 11.22
CA GLN A 21 -20.91 5.31 10.85
C GLN A 21 -20.19 4.74 9.62
N GLY A 22 -19.95 5.55 8.58
CA GLY A 22 -19.20 5.13 7.39
C GLY A 22 -17.76 4.73 7.69
N PHE A 23 -17.11 5.38 8.66
CA PHE A 23 -15.77 4.97 9.08
C PHE A 23 -15.74 3.58 9.74
N GLN A 24 -16.79 3.19 10.48
CA GLN A 24 -16.84 1.84 11.11
C GLN A 24 -16.86 0.72 10.06
N ASP A 25 -17.38 1.04 8.88
CA ASP A 25 -17.49 0.13 7.74
C ASP A 25 -16.22 0.07 6.88
N LEU A 26 -15.14 0.78 7.23
CA LEU A 26 -13.87 0.68 6.49
C LEU A 26 -13.11 -0.61 6.79
N MET A 27 -12.44 -1.14 5.75
CA MET A 27 -11.62 -2.37 5.82
C MET A 27 -12.41 -3.55 6.41
N LYS A 28 -13.55 -3.89 5.79
CA LYS A 28 -14.42 -5.01 6.21
C LYS A 28 -13.72 -6.35 6.01
N PHE A 29 -13.08 -6.53 4.85
CA PHE A 29 -12.26 -7.70 4.59
C PHE A 29 -10.91 -7.55 5.28
N ARG A 30 -10.50 -8.58 6.02
CA ARG A 30 -9.23 -8.63 6.74
C ARG A 30 -8.71 -10.03 6.76
N ILE A 31 -7.41 -10.17 6.54
CA ILE A 31 -6.73 -11.45 6.67
C ILE A 31 -6.43 -11.66 8.15
N ARG A 32 -7.05 -12.69 8.73
CA ARG A 32 -6.93 -13.02 10.17
C ARG A 32 -6.15 -14.30 10.38
N ASN A 33 -6.26 -15.27 9.48
CA ASN A 33 -5.55 -16.54 9.59
C ASN A 33 -4.82 -16.84 8.28
N ILE A 34 -3.51 -17.07 8.38
CA ILE A 34 -2.63 -17.40 7.28
C ILE A 34 -2.16 -18.84 7.43
N LEU A 35 -2.32 -19.62 6.37
CA LEU A 35 -1.70 -20.94 6.25
C LEU A 35 -0.36 -20.78 5.54
N LEU A 36 0.74 -20.91 6.29
CA LEU A 36 2.10 -20.85 5.78
C LEU A 36 2.58 -22.26 5.42
N VAL A 37 2.76 -22.53 4.13
CA VAL A 37 3.20 -23.83 3.59
C VAL A 37 4.65 -23.71 3.15
N SER A 38 5.56 -24.25 3.96
CA SER A 38 6.99 -24.05 3.75
C SER A 38 7.75 -25.23 4.33
N SER A 39 8.80 -25.71 3.65
CA SER A 39 9.81 -26.55 4.30
C SER A 39 10.45 -25.82 5.50
N LEU A 40 11.09 -26.56 6.42
CA LEU A 40 11.80 -25.94 7.55
C LEU A 40 13.01 -25.13 7.07
N TYR A 41 13.63 -25.58 5.97
CA TYR A 41 14.76 -24.91 5.35
C TYR A 41 14.38 -23.55 4.78
N ASP A 42 13.32 -23.50 3.98
CA ASP A 42 12.79 -22.24 3.43
C ASP A 42 12.34 -21.31 4.56
N LEU A 43 11.65 -21.82 5.59
CA LEU A 43 11.22 -21.01 6.72
C LEU A 43 12.41 -20.34 7.41
N TYR A 44 13.49 -21.10 7.65
CA TYR A 44 14.71 -20.57 8.27
C TYR A 44 15.35 -19.45 7.44
N LEU A 45 15.27 -19.53 6.11
CA LEU A 45 15.79 -18.48 5.23
C LEU A 45 14.90 -17.20 5.25
N PHE A 46 13.61 -17.30 5.61
CA PHE A 46 12.69 -16.16 5.78
C PHE A 46 12.69 -15.62 7.22
N GLU A 47 13.30 -16.34 8.17
CA GLU A 47 13.38 -15.94 9.55
C GLU A 47 14.63 -15.10 9.81
N GLU A 48 14.44 -13.82 10.13
CA GLU A 48 15.46 -13.04 10.84
C GLU A 48 15.59 -13.62 12.27
N ASP A 49 16.62 -14.43 12.50
CA ASP A 49 16.95 -15.06 13.80
C ASP A 49 15.83 -15.88 14.47
N GLY A 50 14.92 -16.45 13.69
CA GLY A 50 13.79 -17.26 14.21
C GLY A 50 12.62 -16.44 14.76
N ARG A 51 12.59 -15.12 14.51
CA ARG A 51 11.64 -14.18 15.17
C ARG A 51 10.59 -13.60 14.24
N LEU A 52 10.40 -14.16 13.05
CA LEU A 52 9.49 -13.61 12.04
C LEU A 52 8.10 -13.28 12.60
N TYR A 53 7.53 -14.19 13.39
CA TYR A 53 6.23 -14.00 14.02
C TYR A 53 6.22 -12.88 15.07
N GLU A 54 7.27 -12.78 15.88
CA GLU A 54 7.43 -11.72 16.89
C GLU A 54 7.59 -10.35 16.22
N LEU A 55 8.44 -10.26 15.18
CA LEU A 55 8.68 -9.04 14.41
C LEU A 55 7.39 -8.51 13.76
N ILE A 56 6.58 -9.40 13.15
CA ILE A 56 5.29 -8.99 12.59
C ILE A 56 4.37 -8.44 13.69
N ARG A 57 4.29 -9.12 14.84
CA ARG A 57 3.44 -8.67 15.96
C ARG A 57 3.90 -7.35 16.56
N GLU A 58 5.21 -7.15 16.69
CA GLU A 58 5.80 -5.90 17.15
C GLU A 58 5.52 -4.76 16.19
N GLU A 59 5.69 -4.98 14.89
CA GLU A 59 5.44 -3.98 13.85
C GLU A 59 3.96 -3.58 13.80
N TYR A 60 3.03 -4.55 13.87
CA TYR A 60 1.60 -4.25 13.97
C TYR A 60 1.27 -3.38 15.18
N ARG A 61 1.91 -3.64 16.33
CA ARG A 61 1.74 -2.83 17.55
C ARG A 61 2.35 -1.45 17.38
N GLY A 62 3.56 -1.36 16.84
CA GLY A 62 4.28 -0.10 16.61
C GLY A 62 3.54 0.84 15.66
N LEU A 63 2.88 0.27 14.64
CA LEU A 63 2.08 0.99 13.65
C LEU A 63 0.62 1.24 14.08
N ASN A 64 0.20 0.83 15.29
CA ASN A 64 -1.19 0.89 15.76
C ASN A 64 -2.19 0.20 14.80
N LEU A 65 -1.78 -0.88 14.15
CA LEU A 65 -2.68 -1.73 13.38
C LEU A 65 -3.53 -2.56 14.35
N SER A 66 -4.73 -2.95 13.92
CA SER A 66 -5.70 -3.64 14.79
C SER A 66 -5.18 -4.94 15.41
N HIS A 67 -5.14 -6.02 14.64
CA HIS A 67 -4.62 -7.32 15.08
C HIS A 67 -3.72 -7.87 13.99
N ALA A 68 -2.57 -8.42 14.40
CA ALA A 68 -1.74 -9.23 13.52
C ALA A 68 -2.48 -10.53 13.18
N PRO A 69 -2.33 -11.07 11.96
CA PRO A 69 -2.91 -12.36 11.62
C PRO A 69 -2.23 -13.48 12.41
N GLU A 70 -2.99 -14.53 12.65
CA GLU A 70 -2.47 -15.79 13.18
C GLU A 70 -1.86 -16.62 12.05
N LEU A 71 -0.65 -17.13 12.29
CA LEU A 71 0.08 -17.95 11.33
C LEU A 71 0.02 -19.41 11.77
N THR A 72 -0.52 -20.27 10.91
CA THR A 72 -0.44 -21.72 11.06
C THR A 72 0.54 -22.25 10.03
N ARG A 73 1.65 -22.87 10.46
CA ARG A 73 2.70 -23.37 9.56
C ARG A 73 2.63 -24.88 9.39
N VAL A 74 2.75 -25.33 8.15
CA VAL A 74 2.86 -26.75 7.78
C VAL A 74 3.97 -26.95 6.74
N SER A 75 4.56 -28.15 6.70
CA SER A 75 5.58 -28.49 5.70
C SER A 75 5.04 -29.14 4.42
N SER A 76 3.86 -29.78 4.49
CA SER A 76 3.30 -30.63 3.44
C SER A 76 2.13 -29.92 2.74
N GLY A 77 2.10 -30.00 1.41
CA GLY A 77 0.99 -29.52 0.60
C GLY A 77 -0.28 -30.34 0.79
N MET A 78 -0.18 -31.66 1.03
CA MET A 78 -1.34 -32.50 1.35
C MET A 78 -1.97 -32.09 2.68
N GLU A 79 -1.15 -31.87 3.70
CA GLU A 79 -1.61 -31.42 5.00
C GLU A 79 -2.22 -30.01 4.92
N ALA A 80 -1.59 -29.11 4.18
CA ALA A 80 -2.13 -27.77 3.94
C ALA A 80 -3.53 -27.82 3.29
N LEU A 81 -3.71 -28.64 2.26
CA LEU A 81 -5.02 -28.83 1.61
C LEU A 81 -6.07 -29.39 2.56
N ARG A 82 -5.68 -30.36 3.40
CA ARG A 82 -6.57 -30.96 4.39
C ARG A 82 -7.05 -29.92 5.39
N LEU A 83 -6.12 -29.18 6.01
CA LEU A 83 -6.43 -28.12 6.97
C LEU A 83 -7.29 -27.00 6.35
N ALA A 84 -6.93 -26.56 5.13
CA ALA A 84 -7.68 -25.52 4.43
C ALA A 84 -9.16 -25.92 4.20
N LYS A 85 -9.41 -27.20 3.86
CA LYS A 85 -10.77 -27.74 3.63
C LYS A 85 -11.55 -27.98 4.91
N GLU A 86 -10.90 -28.52 5.94
CA GLU A 86 -11.56 -28.94 7.17
C GLU A 86 -11.86 -27.75 8.09
N GLU A 87 -10.90 -26.83 8.28
CA GLU A 87 -11.07 -25.75 9.25
C GLU A 87 -11.81 -24.54 8.67
N LYS A 88 -11.73 -24.31 7.36
CA LYS A 88 -12.40 -23.21 6.63
C LYS A 88 -12.26 -21.82 7.29
N ARG A 89 -11.18 -21.59 8.04
CA ARG A 89 -10.90 -20.32 8.74
C ARG A 89 -9.78 -19.51 8.10
N PHE A 90 -9.07 -20.08 7.13
CA PHE A 90 -7.92 -19.46 6.50
C PHE A 90 -8.36 -18.45 5.45
N ASP A 91 -7.79 -17.25 5.52
CA ASP A 91 -8.10 -16.15 4.62
C ASP A 91 -7.00 -16.00 3.53
N LEU A 92 -5.85 -16.65 3.71
CA LEU A 92 -4.70 -16.58 2.81
C LEU A 92 -3.81 -17.81 2.96
N ILE A 93 -3.34 -18.35 1.84
CA ILE A 93 -2.21 -19.29 1.78
C ILE A 93 -0.97 -18.56 1.30
N ILE A 94 0.11 -18.64 2.07
CA ILE A 94 1.45 -18.26 1.60
C ILE A 94 2.26 -19.55 1.48
N THR A 95 2.82 -19.82 0.31
CA THR A 95 3.67 -20.98 0.09
C THR A 95 5.05 -20.55 -0.37
N THR A 96 6.05 -21.37 -0.05
CA THR A 96 7.42 -21.21 -0.52
C THR A 96 7.69 -22.21 -1.65
N PRO A 97 8.81 -22.08 -2.40
CA PRO A 97 9.11 -23.00 -3.50
C PRO A 97 9.23 -24.47 -3.05
N HIS A 98 9.80 -24.72 -1.87
CA HIS A 98 10.06 -26.08 -1.39
C HIS A 98 9.06 -26.49 -0.30
N ILE A 99 8.29 -27.53 -0.60
CA ILE A 99 7.37 -28.21 0.32
C ILE A 99 7.64 -29.72 0.25
N GLU A 100 7.39 -30.46 1.34
CA GLU A 100 7.99 -31.79 1.55
C GLU A 100 7.50 -32.90 0.59
N ASP A 101 6.26 -32.83 0.12
CA ASP A 101 5.54 -33.95 -0.49
C ASP A 101 5.11 -33.74 -1.94
N MET A 102 5.29 -32.54 -2.49
CA MET A 102 4.98 -32.24 -3.89
C MET A 102 5.64 -30.96 -4.39
N GLU A 103 5.67 -30.77 -5.70
CA GLU A 103 6.03 -29.49 -6.32
C GLU A 103 5.01 -28.40 -5.98
N VAL A 104 5.49 -27.18 -5.72
CA VAL A 104 4.62 -26.03 -5.37
C VAL A 104 3.59 -25.72 -6.46
N SER A 105 3.94 -25.97 -7.72
CA SER A 105 3.03 -25.82 -8.88
C SER A 105 1.85 -26.79 -8.82
N ARG A 106 2.12 -28.04 -8.41
CA ARG A 106 1.10 -29.07 -8.21
C ARG A 106 0.21 -28.71 -7.02
N PHE A 107 0.81 -28.24 -5.93
CA PHE A 107 0.06 -27.77 -4.76
C PHE A 107 -0.91 -26.64 -5.13
N ALA A 108 -0.43 -25.57 -5.77
CA ALA A 108 -1.28 -24.45 -6.18
C ALA A 108 -2.44 -24.89 -7.07
N LYS A 109 -2.18 -25.76 -8.06
CA LYS A 109 -3.23 -26.34 -8.91
C LYS A 109 -4.26 -27.15 -8.11
N MET A 110 -3.82 -27.92 -7.12
CA MET A 110 -4.73 -28.69 -6.27
C MET A 110 -5.60 -27.78 -5.39
N VAL A 111 -5.07 -26.68 -4.87
CA VAL A 111 -5.86 -25.68 -4.13
C VAL A 111 -6.91 -25.05 -5.02
N ARG A 112 -6.56 -24.64 -6.26
CA ARG A 112 -7.53 -24.08 -7.22
C ARG A 112 -8.65 -25.05 -7.59
N ASN A 113 -8.35 -26.33 -7.67
CA ASN A 113 -9.34 -27.37 -7.94
C ASN A 113 -10.13 -27.82 -6.69
N SER A 114 -9.89 -27.20 -5.53
CA SER A 114 -10.45 -27.62 -4.25
C SER A 114 -11.64 -26.78 -3.77
N ASP A 115 -12.18 -25.90 -4.61
CA ASP A 115 -13.29 -24.99 -4.29
C ASP A 115 -13.01 -24.12 -3.04
N LEU A 116 -11.75 -23.69 -2.92
CA LEU A 116 -11.27 -22.81 -1.87
C LEU A 116 -11.17 -21.40 -2.45
N ASP A 117 -12.09 -20.52 -2.06
CA ASP A 117 -12.10 -19.10 -2.44
C ASP A 117 -11.16 -18.31 -1.53
N MET A 118 -9.86 -18.62 -1.60
CA MET A 118 -8.82 -17.92 -0.85
C MET A 118 -7.61 -17.61 -1.73
N PRO A 119 -6.96 -16.46 -1.54
CA PRO A 119 -5.74 -16.13 -2.25
C PRO A 119 -4.60 -17.09 -1.91
N ILE A 120 -3.79 -17.41 -2.92
CA ILE A 120 -2.56 -18.19 -2.83
C ILE A 120 -1.42 -17.34 -3.34
N VAL A 121 -0.48 -17.05 -2.45
CA VAL A 121 0.71 -16.26 -2.75
C VAL A 121 1.95 -17.16 -2.69
N LEU A 122 2.81 -17.04 -3.72
CA LEU A 122 4.15 -17.62 -3.69
C LEU A 122 5.13 -16.59 -3.13
N LEU A 123 5.77 -16.89 -2.00
CA LEU A 123 6.88 -16.10 -1.46
C LEU A 123 8.18 -16.88 -1.69
N THR A 124 9.08 -16.31 -2.49
CA THR A 124 10.31 -16.98 -2.93
C THR A 124 11.55 -16.12 -2.66
N TYR A 125 12.74 -16.64 -2.96
CA TYR A 125 14.01 -15.90 -2.92
C TYR A 125 14.44 -15.43 -4.29
N ASP A 126 15.34 -14.47 -4.30
CA ASP A 126 16.02 -14.10 -5.53
C ASP A 126 17.10 -15.13 -5.91
N ASN A 127 16.70 -16.19 -6.61
CA ASN A 127 17.61 -17.20 -7.11
C ASN A 127 17.28 -17.63 -8.56
N ARG A 128 18.20 -18.37 -9.18
CA ARG A 128 18.05 -18.86 -10.56
C ARG A 128 16.81 -19.74 -10.75
N GLU A 129 16.48 -20.54 -9.74
CA GLU A 129 15.30 -21.39 -9.71
C GLU A 129 14.00 -20.58 -9.77
N THR A 130 13.93 -19.47 -9.04
CA THR A 130 12.81 -18.52 -9.10
C THR A 130 12.64 -17.94 -10.49
N SER A 131 13.73 -17.58 -11.16
CA SER A 131 13.65 -17.10 -12.56
C SER A 131 13.09 -18.18 -13.50
N ALA A 132 13.41 -19.45 -13.25
CA ALA A 132 12.85 -20.58 -13.99
C ALA A 132 11.37 -20.83 -13.65
N LEU A 133 10.96 -20.69 -12.38
CA LEU A 133 9.56 -20.80 -11.96
C LEU A 133 8.69 -19.67 -12.53
N LEU A 134 9.20 -18.44 -12.52
CA LEU A 134 8.51 -17.26 -13.05
C LEU A 134 8.35 -17.27 -14.57
N SER A 135 9.25 -17.95 -15.29
CA SER A 135 9.17 -18.09 -16.75
C SER A 135 8.28 -19.24 -17.22
N GLN A 136 7.85 -20.11 -16.30
CA GLN A 136 6.88 -21.17 -16.60
C GLN A 136 5.44 -20.66 -16.50
N LYS A 137 4.50 -21.33 -17.18
CA LYS A 137 3.05 -21.15 -16.98
C LYS A 137 2.58 -21.44 -15.54
N THR A 138 3.48 -21.88 -14.67
CA THR A 138 3.28 -22.12 -13.24
C THR A 138 2.78 -20.88 -12.49
N VAL A 139 3.15 -19.67 -12.91
CA VAL A 139 2.71 -18.41 -12.27
C VAL A 139 1.18 -18.24 -12.33
N THR A 140 0.49 -18.83 -13.32
CA THR A 140 -0.95 -18.62 -13.51
C THR A 140 -1.82 -19.21 -12.39
N TRP A 141 -1.27 -20.07 -11.53
CA TRP A 141 -2.03 -20.68 -10.43
C TRP A 141 -1.96 -19.88 -9.14
N PHE A 142 -1.04 -18.92 -9.03
CA PHE A 142 -0.90 -18.03 -7.88
C PHE A 142 -1.62 -16.71 -8.16
N ASP A 143 -2.25 -16.11 -7.14
CA ASP A 143 -2.80 -14.76 -7.28
C ASP A 143 -1.66 -13.74 -7.42
N ARG A 144 -0.55 -14.01 -6.72
CA ARG A 144 0.64 -13.17 -6.80
C ARG A 144 1.90 -13.92 -6.39
N VAL A 145 3.04 -13.45 -6.91
CA VAL A 145 4.37 -13.90 -6.50
C VAL A 145 5.13 -12.73 -5.88
N PHE A 146 5.90 -12.97 -4.82
CA PHE A 146 6.76 -11.99 -4.17
C PHE A 146 8.15 -12.57 -3.93
N ILE A 147 9.16 -11.71 -3.94
CA ILE A 147 10.54 -12.06 -3.63
C ILE A 147 10.90 -11.48 -2.26
N TRP A 148 11.32 -12.36 -1.36
CA TRP A 148 11.95 -11.97 -0.10
C TRP A 148 13.35 -11.43 -0.35
N GLN A 149 13.62 -10.25 0.20
CA GLN A 149 14.90 -9.56 0.06
C GLN A 149 15.52 -9.20 1.42
N GLY A 150 15.15 -9.94 2.48
CA GLY A 150 15.64 -9.69 3.84
C GLY A 150 14.90 -8.57 4.57
N ASP A 151 13.61 -8.38 4.28
CA ASP A 151 12.75 -7.42 4.99
C ASP A 151 11.43 -8.11 5.36
N TYR A 152 11.25 -8.44 6.63
CA TYR A 152 10.04 -9.10 7.14
C TYR A 152 8.75 -8.33 6.88
N ARG A 153 8.81 -7.01 6.68
CA ARG A 153 7.64 -6.18 6.38
C ARG A 153 6.99 -6.53 5.05
N ILE A 154 7.65 -7.33 4.20
CA ILE A 154 7.02 -7.90 3.00
C ILE A 154 5.76 -8.70 3.31
N LEU A 155 5.72 -9.44 4.43
CA LEU A 155 4.50 -10.15 4.81
C LEU A 155 3.35 -9.18 5.11
N ILE A 156 3.66 -8.08 5.79
CA ILE A 156 2.68 -7.01 6.03
C ILE A 156 2.25 -6.43 4.68
N GLY A 157 3.19 -6.15 3.78
CA GLY A 157 2.91 -5.66 2.44
C GLY A 157 1.98 -6.56 1.64
N ILE A 158 2.22 -7.88 1.65
CA ILE A 158 1.36 -8.89 1.00
C ILE A 158 -0.06 -8.86 1.57
N ILE A 159 -0.17 -8.90 2.90
CA ILE A 159 -1.46 -8.87 3.59
C ILE A 159 -2.24 -7.61 3.21
N LYS A 160 -1.58 -6.45 3.30
CA LYS A 160 -2.24 -5.16 3.06
C LYS A 160 -2.55 -4.93 1.59
N TYR A 161 -1.74 -5.47 0.68
CA TYR A 161 -2.02 -5.48 -0.75
C TYR A 161 -3.30 -6.24 -1.07
N LEU A 162 -3.46 -7.44 -0.53
CA LEU A 162 -4.66 -8.25 -0.73
C LEU A 162 -5.89 -7.65 -0.04
N GLU A 163 -5.72 -7.07 1.15
CA GLU A 163 -6.82 -6.35 1.81
C GLU A 163 -7.24 -5.11 1.02
N ASP A 164 -6.30 -4.35 0.46
CA ASP A 164 -6.59 -3.15 -0.32
C ASP A 164 -7.36 -3.47 -1.59
N SER A 165 -6.96 -4.52 -2.32
CA SER A 165 -7.61 -4.88 -3.57
C SER A 165 -9.08 -5.27 -3.39
N VAL A 166 -9.43 -5.85 -2.24
CA VAL A 166 -10.82 -6.20 -1.91
C VAL A 166 -11.62 -5.01 -1.38
N ASN A 167 -11.00 -4.18 -0.53
CA ASN A 167 -11.75 -3.13 0.19
C ASN A 167 -11.83 -1.79 -0.58
N VAL A 168 -10.97 -1.55 -1.57
CA VAL A 168 -10.84 -0.21 -2.22
C VAL A 168 -12.16 0.35 -2.73
N GLU A 169 -13.03 -0.49 -3.32
CA GLU A 169 -14.29 -0.03 -3.91
C GLU A 169 -15.27 0.49 -2.85
N GLU A 170 -15.48 -0.26 -1.77
CA GLU A 170 -16.34 0.19 -0.68
C GLU A 170 -15.72 1.35 0.10
N ASP A 171 -14.41 1.31 0.36
CA ASP A 171 -13.72 2.32 1.16
C ASP A 171 -13.68 3.69 0.44
N THR A 172 -13.49 3.69 -0.89
CA THR A 172 -13.57 4.92 -1.72
C THR A 172 -15.00 5.44 -1.81
N ALA A 173 -15.98 4.58 -2.12
CA ALA A 173 -17.37 5.00 -2.30
C ALA A 173 -18.03 5.53 -1.02
N ASN A 174 -17.72 4.93 0.15
CA ASN A 174 -18.39 5.27 1.41
C ASN A 174 -17.76 6.47 2.13
N VAL A 175 -16.43 6.60 2.10
CA VAL A 175 -15.70 7.56 2.94
C VAL A 175 -14.69 8.39 2.14
N GLY A 176 -14.49 8.11 0.85
CA GLY A 176 -13.53 8.82 0.02
C GLY A 176 -12.09 8.49 0.36
N VAL A 177 -11.80 7.25 0.78
CA VAL A 177 -10.43 6.83 1.04
C VAL A 177 -9.59 6.97 -0.23
N GLN A 178 -8.45 7.64 -0.12
CA GLN A 178 -7.57 7.90 -1.25
C GLN A 178 -6.87 6.63 -1.76
N VAL A 179 -6.38 6.67 -2.99
CA VAL A 179 -5.63 5.57 -3.61
C VAL A 179 -4.28 6.04 -4.16
N ILE A 180 -3.26 5.22 -4.03
CA ILE A 180 -1.97 5.35 -4.71
C ILE A 180 -1.92 4.27 -5.79
N ILE A 181 -1.68 4.67 -7.04
CA ILE A 181 -1.49 3.72 -8.14
C ILE A 181 0.00 3.42 -8.23
N LEU A 182 0.37 2.15 -8.07
CA LEU A 182 1.73 1.66 -8.24
C LEU A 182 1.78 0.80 -9.51
N VAL A 183 2.49 1.24 -10.55
CA VAL A 183 2.66 0.48 -11.79
C VAL A 183 4.07 -0.12 -11.80
N GLU A 184 4.15 -1.44 -11.64
CA GLU A 184 5.42 -2.17 -11.59
C GLU A 184 5.19 -3.65 -11.96
N ASP A 185 5.74 -4.07 -13.09
CA ASP A 185 5.61 -5.44 -13.60
C ASP A 185 6.71 -6.38 -13.07
N ASN A 186 7.84 -5.83 -12.60
CA ASN A 186 8.93 -6.62 -12.09
C ASN A 186 8.73 -7.01 -10.62
N VAL A 187 8.67 -8.33 -10.39
CA VAL A 187 8.47 -8.94 -9.07
C VAL A 187 9.40 -8.41 -8.00
N ARG A 188 10.67 -8.21 -8.33
CA ARG A 188 11.66 -7.71 -7.37
C ARG A 188 11.32 -6.30 -6.91
N PHE A 189 10.97 -5.42 -7.83
CA PHE A 189 10.75 -4.01 -7.50
C PHE A 189 9.50 -3.82 -6.67
N TYR A 190 8.35 -4.40 -7.04
CA TYR A 190 7.17 -4.25 -6.19
C TYR A 190 7.31 -4.97 -4.83
N SER A 191 8.08 -6.06 -4.76
CA SER A 191 8.39 -6.71 -3.48
C SER A 191 9.27 -5.84 -2.58
N SER A 192 10.12 -4.97 -3.14
CA SER A 192 10.86 -3.96 -2.37
C SER A 192 10.02 -2.71 -2.05
N TYR A 193 9.14 -2.29 -2.97
CA TYR A 193 8.39 -1.05 -2.84
C TYR A 193 7.23 -1.15 -1.87
N LEU A 194 6.44 -2.22 -1.91
CA LEU A 194 5.26 -2.34 -1.05
C LEU A 194 5.60 -2.22 0.45
N PRO A 195 6.60 -2.94 1.02
CA PRO A 195 6.99 -2.76 2.42
C PRO A 195 7.27 -1.31 2.78
N LEU A 196 8.02 -0.61 1.92
CA LEU A 196 8.39 0.79 2.10
C LEU A 196 7.15 1.69 2.04
N ILE A 197 6.37 1.61 0.97
CA ILE A 197 5.22 2.48 0.73
C ILE A 197 4.19 2.29 1.86
N TYR A 198 3.90 1.05 2.25
CA TYR A 198 3.02 0.78 3.39
C TYR A 198 3.54 1.36 4.69
N THR A 199 4.84 1.23 4.98
CA THR A 199 5.46 1.82 6.17
C THR A 199 5.25 3.33 6.19
N GLU A 200 5.49 4.03 5.08
CA GLU A 200 5.29 5.48 5.00
C GLU A 200 3.82 5.88 5.15
N ILE A 201 2.89 5.14 4.52
CA ILE A 201 1.45 5.37 4.69
C ILE A 201 1.03 5.21 6.15
N PHE A 202 1.48 4.16 6.84
CA PHE A 202 1.12 3.92 8.23
C PHE A 202 1.72 4.97 9.17
N ASN A 203 2.96 5.40 8.91
CA ASN A 203 3.59 6.48 9.65
C ASN A 203 2.84 7.81 9.46
N GLN A 204 2.39 8.12 8.23
CA GLN A 204 1.56 9.28 7.96
C GLN A 204 0.23 9.22 8.72
N ALA A 205 -0.48 8.09 8.64
CA ALA A 205 -1.75 7.92 9.35
C ALA A 205 -1.56 8.06 10.87
N LYS A 206 -0.44 7.57 11.40
CA LYS A 206 -0.08 7.71 12.82
C LYS A 206 0.20 9.16 13.23
N ARG A 207 0.85 9.97 12.38
CA ARG A 207 1.10 11.42 12.66
C ARG A 207 -0.19 12.23 12.77
N LEU A 208 -1.22 11.84 12.02
CA LEU A 208 -2.54 12.49 12.04
C LEU A 208 -3.40 12.09 13.25
N ILE A 209 -2.96 11.13 14.06
CA ILE A 209 -3.63 10.73 15.30
C ILE A 209 -3.09 11.61 16.44
N SER A 210 -3.94 12.45 17.04
CA SER A 210 -3.54 13.27 18.19
C SER A 210 -3.34 12.44 19.45
N GLU A 211 -2.49 12.92 20.34
CA GLU A 211 -2.38 12.40 21.70
C GLU A 211 -3.74 12.56 22.43
N GLY A 212 -4.14 11.55 23.19
CA GLY A 212 -5.42 11.54 23.94
C GLY A 212 -6.62 10.89 23.25
N ILE A 213 -6.51 10.45 21.98
CA ILE A 213 -7.56 9.70 21.28
C ILE A 213 -7.64 8.24 21.80
N ASN A 214 -8.85 7.69 21.95
CA ASN A 214 -9.07 6.29 22.36
C ASN A 214 -8.65 5.30 21.24
N LEU A 215 -8.27 4.07 21.60
CA LEU A 215 -7.77 3.04 20.68
C LEU A 215 -8.69 2.78 19.48
N SER A 216 -10.01 2.75 19.69
CA SER A 216 -10.99 2.53 18.62
C SER A 216 -10.88 3.56 17.49
N ASP A 217 -10.74 4.83 17.86
CA ASP A 217 -10.62 5.94 16.91
C ASP A 217 -9.23 5.96 16.23
N LYS A 218 -8.18 5.49 16.93
CA LYS A 218 -6.87 5.27 16.31
C LYS A 218 -6.97 4.23 15.20
N TYR A 219 -7.59 3.08 15.47
CA TYR A 219 -7.79 2.05 14.46
C TYR A 219 -8.65 2.54 13.29
N LEU A 220 -9.65 3.36 13.58
CA LEU A 220 -10.51 3.95 12.56
C LEU A 220 -9.72 4.81 11.57
N ARG A 221 -8.85 5.67 12.07
CA ARG A 221 -7.94 6.51 11.26
C ARG A 221 -6.94 5.67 10.48
N MET A 222 -6.42 4.59 11.07
CA MET A 222 -5.56 3.64 10.35
C MET A 222 -6.29 2.91 9.22
N ARG A 223 -7.63 2.77 9.25
CA ARG A 223 -8.40 2.18 8.14
C ARG A 223 -8.62 3.18 7.01
N ALA A 224 -8.72 4.47 7.33
CA ALA A 224 -8.88 5.57 6.37
C ALA A 224 -7.60 5.93 5.61
N ARG A 225 -6.48 5.24 5.90
CA ARG A 225 -5.22 5.41 5.18
C ARG A 225 -5.38 5.14 3.68
N PRO A 226 -4.58 5.79 2.81
CA PRO A 226 -4.62 5.54 1.37
C PRO A 226 -4.38 4.07 1.00
N LYS A 227 -5.17 3.53 0.06
CA LYS A 227 -5.01 2.16 -0.48
C LYS A 227 -3.96 2.13 -1.58
N ILE A 228 -3.29 0.99 -1.77
CA ILE A 228 -2.35 0.82 -2.89
C ILE A 228 -2.98 -0.08 -3.95
N LEU A 229 -3.00 0.37 -5.20
CA LEU A 229 -3.41 -0.40 -6.37
C LEU A 229 -2.18 -0.74 -7.20
N LEU A 230 -1.66 -1.96 -7.03
CA LEU A 230 -0.56 -2.48 -7.85
C LEU A 230 -1.09 -2.92 -9.22
N CYS A 231 -0.58 -2.29 -10.27
CA CYS A 231 -0.88 -2.57 -11.67
C CYS A 231 0.38 -3.08 -12.37
N THR A 232 0.22 -4.00 -13.33
CA THR A 232 1.36 -4.54 -14.12
C THR A 232 1.24 -4.28 -15.61
N THR A 233 0.15 -3.64 -16.04
CA THR A 233 -0.12 -3.32 -17.44
C THR A 233 -0.68 -1.91 -17.55
N TYR A 234 -0.60 -1.34 -18.74
CA TYR A 234 -1.17 -0.03 -19.03
C TYR A 234 -2.69 -0.04 -18.88
N GLU A 235 -3.32 -1.12 -19.32
CA GLU A 235 -4.76 -1.28 -19.29
C GLU A 235 -5.28 -1.32 -17.85
N ASP A 236 -4.60 -2.08 -16.98
CA ASP A 236 -4.93 -2.12 -15.55
C ASP A 236 -4.71 -0.75 -14.89
N ALA A 237 -3.59 -0.09 -15.18
CA ALA A 237 -3.28 1.22 -14.63
C ALA A 237 -4.29 2.28 -15.05
N TRP A 238 -4.67 2.31 -16.33
CA TRP A 238 -5.65 3.24 -16.87
C TRP A 238 -7.05 2.98 -16.35
N TYR A 239 -7.47 1.71 -16.27
CA TYR A 239 -8.74 1.32 -15.69
C TYR A 239 -8.86 1.80 -14.23
N ASN A 240 -7.85 1.53 -13.41
CA ASN A 240 -7.84 1.97 -12.01
C ASN A 240 -7.80 3.49 -11.88
N PHE A 241 -7.02 4.19 -12.73
CA PHE A 241 -7.01 5.66 -12.76
C PHE A 241 -8.39 6.22 -13.08
N GLU A 242 -9.04 5.80 -14.17
CA GLU A 242 -10.37 6.33 -14.53
C GLU A 242 -11.44 5.98 -13.49
N LYS A 243 -11.40 4.77 -12.92
CA LYS A 243 -12.36 4.34 -11.89
C LYS A 243 -12.24 5.15 -10.60
N TYR A 244 -11.02 5.49 -10.20
CA TYR A 244 -10.75 6.13 -8.90
C TYR A 244 -10.20 7.56 -9.01
N LYS A 245 -10.28 8.20 -10.18
CA LYS A 245 -9.65 9.50 -10.48
C LYS A 245 -9.87 10.56 -9.41
N ASP A 246 -11.08 10.65 -8.85
CA ASP A 246 -11.42 11.66 -7.83
C ASP A 246 -10.79 11.37 -6.45
N TYR A 247 -10.20 10.19 -6.28
CA TYR A 247 -9.57 9.71 -5.05
C TYR A 247 -8.07 9.40 -5.23
N VAL A 248 -7.48 9.60 -6.42
CA VAL A 248 -6.06 9.30 -6.63
C VAL A 248 -5.20 10.34 -5.93
N LEU A 249 -4.45 9.91 -4.93
CA LEU A 249 -3.47 10.73 -4.21
C LEU A 249 -2.20 10.95 -5.03
N GLY A 250 -1.78 9.95 -5.78
CA GLY A 250 -0.58 10.02 -6.62
C GLY A 250 -0.26 8.71 -7.31
N ILE A 251 0.73 8.79 -8.22
CA ILE A 251 1.12 7.67 -9.08
C ILE A 251 2.62 7.43 -8.96
N ILE A 252 3.01 6.19 -8.78
CA ILE A 252 4.40 5.72 -8.89
C ILE A 252 4.41 4.67 -10.00
N SER A 253 5.22 4.85 -11.04
CA SER A 253 5.17 4.01 -12.24
C SER A 253 6.55 3.73 -12.80
N ASP A 254 6.81 2.50 -13.21
CA ASP A 254 7.87 2.22 -14.19
C ASP A 254 7.54 2.93 -15.52
N ILE A 255 8.56 3.18 -16.32
CA ILE A 255 8.42 3.71 -17.68
C ILE A 255 8.20 2.59 -18.69
N ASP A 256 8.89 1.47 -18.51
CA ASP A 256 8.96 0.36 -19.46
C ASP A 256 8.17 -0.83 -18.92
N PHE A 257 6.92 -0.97 -19.36
CA PHE A 257 6.03 -2.06 -18.91
C PHE A 257 5.04 -2.45 -20.02
N MET A 258 4.25 -3.49 -19.75
CA MET A 258 3.34 -4.08 -20.72
C MET A 258 2.19 -3.14 -21.13
N ARG A 259 1.98 -3.01 -22.44
CA ARG A 259 0.84 -2.34 -23.09
C ARG A 259 0.39 -3.14 -24.29
N ASP A 260 -0.92 -3.39 -24.42
CA ASP A 260 -1.51 -4.23 -25.47
C ASP A 260 -0.83 -5.62 -25.57
N GLY A 261 -0.44 -6.17 -24.41
CA GLY A 261 0.26 -7.46 -24.30
C GLY A 261 1.71 -7.47 -24.82
N LYS A 262 2.32 -6.31 -25.04
CA LYS A 262 3.72 -6.18 -25.48
C LYS A 262 4.48 -5.21 -24.57
N GLN A 263 5.78 -5.43 -24.42
CA GLN A 263 6.64 -4.49 -23.72
C GLN A 263 6.69 -3.15 -24.49
N ASP A 264 6.36 -2.05 -23.82
CA ASP A 264 6.41 -0.70 -24.38
C ASP A 264 7.35 0.18 -23.52
N PRO A 265 8.52 0.59 -24.05
CA PRO A 265 9.53 1.36 -23.32
C PRO A 265 9.13 2.82 -23.04
N GLU A 266 7.92 3.22 -23.44
CA GLU A 266 7.36 4.55 -23.20
C GLU A 266 5.95 4.50 -22.59
N ALA A 267 5.46 3.31 -22.21
CA ALA A 267 4.13 3.13 -21.63
C ALA A 267 3.88 4.08 -20.45
N GLY A 268 4.85 4.21 -19.53
CA GLY A 268 4.73 5.09 -18.36
C GLY A 268 4.77 6.57 -18.71
N ILE A 269 5.50 6.97 -19.74
CA ILE A 269 5.49 8.35 -20.23
C ILE A 269 4.12 8.69 -20.81
N GLU A 270 3.56 7.81 -21.65
CA GLU A 270 2.24 8.00 -22.25
C GLU A 270 1.12 7.98 -21.20
N PHE A 271 1.23 7.09 -20.21
CA PHE A 271 0.30 7.02 -19.08
C PHE A 271 0.34 8.32 -18.28
N ALA A 272 1.52 8.78 -17.86
CA ALA A 272 1.68 10.04 -17.14
C ALA A 272 1.14 11.23 -17.92
N ARG A 273 1.41 11.30 -19.23
CA ARG A 273 0.89 12.35 -20.10
C ARG A 273 -0.64 12.33 -20.20
N ALA A 274 -1.24 11.16 -20.31
CA ALA A 274 -2.70 11.01 -20.36
C ALA A 274 -3.36 11.41 -19.04
N VAL A 275 -2.78 11.00 -17.91
CA VAL A 275 -3.21 11.39 -16.57
C VAL A 275 -3.11 12.90 -16.38
N LYS A 276 -1.97 13.52 -16.71
CA LYS A 276 -1.74 14.97 -16.57
C LYS A 276 -2.67 15.84 -17.41
N LYS A 277 -3.19 15.30 -18.52
CA LYS A 277 -4.25 15.96 -19.32
C LYS A 277 -5.61 15.97 -18.62
N ARG A 278 -5.87 15.01 -17.74
CA ARG A 278 -7.12 14.90 -16.96
C ARG A 278 -7.00 15.61 -15.60
N GLN A 279 -5.86 15.50 -14.94
CA GLN A 279 -5.56 16.10 -13.65
C GLN A 279 -4.14 16.66 -13.67
N HIS A 280 -4.02 17.99 -13.78
CA HIS A 280 -2.72 18.63 -14.00
C HIS A 280 -1.77 18.49 -12.80
N ASP A 281 -2.30 18.61 -11.59
CA ASP A 281 -1.52 18.76 -10.37
C ASP A 281 -1.21 17.43 -9.67
N ILE A 282 -1.73 16.31 -10.16
CA ILE A 282 -1.51 15.00 -9.55
C ILE A 282 -0.01 14.65 -9.50
N PRO A 283 0.55 14.28 -8.34
CA PRO A 283 1.97 13.93 -8.25
C PRO A 283 2.23 12.58 -8.92
N ILE A 284 3.21 12.57 -9.84
CA ILE A 284 3.63 11.37 -10.57
C ILE A 284 5.14 11.18 -10.41
N LEU A 285 5.55 9.98 -10.02
CA LEU A 285 6.93 9.52 -10.00
C LEU A 285 7.13 8.45 -11.06
N LEU A 286 7.98 8.75 -12.03
CA LEU A 286 8.41 7.79 -13.03
C LEU A 286 9.75 7.17 -12.66
N GLN A 287 9.91 5.89 -12.96
CA GLN A 287 11.11 5.15 -12.65
C GLN A 287 11.64 4.46 -13.91
N SER A 288 12.95 4.34 -14.04
CA SER A 288 13.55 3.58 -15.15
C SER A 288 14.95 3.09 -14.79
N ASN A 289 15.42 2.05 -15.48
CA ASN A 289 16.83 1.66 -15.46
C ASN A 289 17.70 2.57 -16.35
N SER A 290 17.09 3.42 -17.18
CA SER A 290 17.79 4.27 -18.14
C SER A 290 17.71 5.75 -17.77
N LEU A 291 18.85 6.34 -17.43
CA LEU A 291 18.94 7.77 -17.11
C LEU A 291 18.50 8.66 -18.28
N SER A 292 18.60 8.19 -19.53
CA SER A 292 18.14 8.93 -20.71
C SER A 292 16.63 9.24 -20.70
N LYS A 293 15.84 8.52 -19.89
CA LYS A 293 14.40 8.75 -19.76
C LYS A 293 14.03 9.87 -18.79
N GLU A 294 15.00 10.39 -18.03
CA GLU A 294 14.81 11.49 -17.06
C GLU A 294 14.20 12.74 -17.72
N GLN A 295 14.78 13.17 -18.85
CA GLN A 295 14.30 14.36 -19.55
C GLN A 295 12.85 14.19 -20.04
N LEU A 296 12.47 12.98 -20.47
CA LEU A 296 11.10 12.68 -20.90
C LEU A 296 10.11 12.74 -19.73
N ALA A 297 10.51 12.27 -18.54
CA ALA A 297 9.69 12.37 -17.34
C ALA A 297 9.40 13.83 -16.97
N TYR A 298 10.43 14.70 -17.01
CA TYR A 298 10.24 16.13 -16.73
C TYR A 298 9.39 16.85 -17.78
N GLN A 299 9.48 16.46 -19.05
CA GLN A 299 8.63 17.02 -20.11
C GLN A 299 7.14 16.75 -19.90
N VAL A 300 6.78 15.69 -19.16
CA VAL A 300 5.39 15.39 -18.80
C VAL A 300 5.02 15.84 -17.38
N ASN A 301 5.82 16.73 -16.77
CA ASN A 301 5.62 17.24 -15.41
C ASN A 301 5.57 16.12 -14.34
N ALA A 302 6.42 15.11 -14.49
CA ALA A 302 6.59 14.02 -13.53
C ALA A 302 8.01 14.03 -12.93
N SER A 303 8.14 13.58 -11.68
CA SER A 303 9.43 13.31 -11.05
C SER A 303 10.06 12.04 -11.62
N PHE A 304 11.37 11.87 -11.47
CA PHE A 304 12.12 10.73 -11.99
C PHE A 304 13.00 10.06 -10.93
N LEU A 305 13.05 8.72 -10.90
CA LEU A 305 14.07 7.95 -10.18
C LEU A 305 14.76 6.92 -11.07
N LEU A 306 16.06 6.75 -10.83
CA LEU A 306 16.86 5.72 -11.46
C LEU A 306 16.81 4.41 -10.64
N LYS A 307 16.26 3.34 -11.21
CA LYS A 307 16.00 2.05 -10.55
C LYS A 307 17.25 1.32 -10.04
N ASN A 308 18.41 1.52 -10.68
CA ASN A 308 19.67 0.90 -10.25
C ASN A 308 20.48 1.79 -9.28
N SER A 309 19.90 2.89 -8.78
CA SER A 309 20.53 3.72 -7.77
C SER A 309 20.59 3.02 -6.41
N LEU A 310 21.71 3.18 -5.70
CA LEU A 310 21.87 2.72 -4.31
C LEU A 310 20.90 3.46 -3.35
N THR A 311 20.40 4.63 -3.75
CA THR A 311 19.49 5.45 -2.94
C THR A 311 18.02 5.29 -3.32
N LEU A 312 17.67 4.40 -4.26
CA LEU A 312 16.33 4.26 -4.83
C LEU A 312 15.20 4.29 -3.80
N LEU A 313 15.29 3.47 -2.75
CA LEU A 313 14.25 3.38 -1.72
C LEU A 313 14.18 4.64 -0.86
N ASN A 314 15.32 5.28 -0.57
CA ASN A 314 15.34 6.54 0.17
C ASN A 314 14.76 7.69 -0.68
N ASP A 315 15.05 7.71 -1.98
CA ASP A 315 14.54 8.75 -2.88
C ASP A 315 13.04 8.57 -3.13
N LEU A 316 12.56 7.32 -3.22
CA LEU A 316 11.13 7.00 -3.25
C LEU A 316 10.42 7.48 -1.98
N ARG A 317 10.98 7.19 -0.80
CA ARG A 317 10.47 7.72 0.48
C ARG A 317 10.41 9.23 0.46
N LYS A 318 11.47 9.90 0.02
CA LYS A 318 11.53 11.37 -0.05
C LYS A 318 10.43 11.92 -0.95
N PHE A 319 10.25 11.34 -2.14
CA PHE A 319 9.17 11.72 -3.04
C PHE A 319 7.80 11.63 -2.36
N MET A 320 7.50 10.53 -1.67
CA MET A 320 6.23 10.35 -0.97
C MET A 320 6.03 11.40 0.13
N ILE A 321 7.06 11.68 0.93
CA ILE A 321 7.03 12.70 1.97
C ILE A 321 6.71 14.08 1.38
N ASP A 322 7.40 14.43 0.29
CA ASP A 322 7.35 15.76 -0.31
C ASP A 322 6.07 15.98 -1.15
N ASN A 323 5.47 14.92 -1.71
CA ASN A 323 4.40 15.05 -2.71
C ASN A 323 3.06 14.44 -2.31
N PHE A 324 3.00 13.46 -1.39
CA PHE A 324 1.74 12.81 -0.99
C PHE A 324 1.15 13.39 0.30
N GLY A 325 1.70 14.51 0.80
CA GLY A 325 1.27 15.11 2.07
C GLY A 325 1.65 14.26 3.29
N PHE A 326 2.74 13.48 3.20
CA PHE A 326 3.20 12.61 4.28
C PHE A 326 4.20 13.30 5.22
N GLY A 327 4.75 14.44 4.80
CA GLY A 327 5.59 15.33 5.60
C GLY A 327 4.80 16.26 6.53
N ASP A 328 5.51 17.24 7.07
CA ASP A 328 4.88 18.35 7.79
C ASP A 328 4.03 19.19 6.81
N PHE A 329 2.95 19.77 7.31
CA PHE A 329 2.23 20.83 6.59
C PHE A 329 3.11 22.07 6.58
N VAL A 330 3.72 22.37 5.43
CA VAL A 330 4.56 23.54 5.23
C VAL A 330 3.74 24.64 4.57
N PHE A 331 3.46 25.70 5.32
CA PHE A 331 2.86 26.91 4.77
C PHE A 331 3.90 27.66 3.97
N LYS A 332 3.53 28.03 2.75
CA LYS A 332 4.39 28.71 1.79
C LYS A 332 3.76 30.01 1.30
N SER A 333 4.58 31.01 1.04
CA SER A 333 4.15 32.20 0.29
C SER A 333 4.01 31.88 -1.20
N ALA A 334 3.44 32.80 -1.97
CA ALA A 334 3.36 32.70 -3.43
C ALA A 334 4.75 32.60 -4.11
N ASP A 335 5.82 32.99 -3.41
CA ASP A 335 7.22 32.88 -3.87
C ASP A 335 7.91 31.60 -3.39
N ASP A 336 7.15 30.58 -2.98
CA ASP A 336 7.61 29.27 -2.48
C ASP A 336 8.46 29.32 -1.18
N LYS A 337 8.43 30.44 -0.44
CA LYS A 337 9.15 30.56 0.85
C LYS A 337 8.33 29.97 1.99
N GLU A 338 8.97 29.17 2.84
CA GLU A 338 8.37 28.64 4.07
C GLU A 338 8.06 29.79 5.03
N VAL A 339 6.78 29.92 5.40
CA VAL A 339 6.26 30.93 6.33
C VAL A 339 5.71 30.32 7.62
N GLY A 340 5.50 29.00 7.65
CA GLY A 340 5.06 28.28 8.84
C GLY A 340 5.10 26.77 8.63
N ARG A 341 5.08 26.00 9.72
CA ARG A 341 5.16 24.53 9.67
C ARG A 341 4.33 23.90 10.78
N ALA A 342 3.57 22.87 10.43
CA ALA A 342 2.78 22.08 11.36
C ALA A 342 3.05 20.58 11.16
N TYR A 343 3.30 19.87 12.26
CA TYR A 343 3.69 18.45 12.28
C TYR A 343 2.54 17.51 12.70
N ASN A 344 1.38 18.07 13.06
CA ASN A 344 0.15 17.34 13.41
C ASN A 344 -1.07 18.30 13.40
N LEU A 345 -2.28 17.77 13.60
CA LEU A 345 -3.52 18.57 13.60
C LEU A 345 -3.51 19.70 14.65
N LEU A 346 -2.94 19.48 15.83
CA LEU A 346 -2.88 20.48 16.89
C LEU A 346 -1.96 21.66 16.52
N SER A 347 -0.79 21.36 15.96
CA SER A 347 0.12 22.39 15.46
C SER A 347 -0.45 23.07 14.22
N LEU A 348 -1.21 22.37 13.39
CA LEU A 348 -1.90 22.95 12.23
C LEU A 348 -2.93 23.99 12.67
N GLU A 349 -3.79 23.65 13.63
CA GLU A 349 -4.76 24.59 14.23
C GLU A 349 -4.07 25.85 14.78
N LYS A 350 -2.96 25.67 15.49
CA LYS A 350 -2.16 26.79 16.03
C LYS A 350 -1.53 27.65 14.94
N GLN A 351 -1.01 27.04 13.88
CA GLN A 351 -0.40 27.77 12.76
C GLN A 351 -1.47 28.54 11.97
N LEU A 352 -2.62 27.95 11.69
CA LEU A 352 -3.72 28.61 10.99
C LEU A 352 -4.20 29.90 11.70
N ALA A 353 -4.07 29.97 13.02
CA ALA A 353 -4.42 31.17 13.79
C ALA A 353 -3.42 32.33 13.62
N VAL A 354 -2.18 32.07 13.16
CA VAL A 354 -1.10 33.07 13.06
C VAL A 354 -0.57 33.27 11.63
N MET A 355 -1.01 32.44 10.67
CA MET A 355 -0.54 32.49 9.28
C MET A 355 -1.15 33.65 8.49
N PRO A 356 -0.37 34.27 7.57
CA PRO A 356 -0.91 35.28 6.66
C PRO A 356 -2.04 34.72 5.78
N GLU A 357 -3.12 35.48 5.64
CA GLU A 357 -4.31 35.09 4.84
C GLU A 357 -3.95 34.75 3.39
N GLU A 358 -2.98 35.45 2.81
CA GLU A 358 -2.47 35.19 1.46
C GLU A 358 -1.86 33.78 1.32
N SER A 359 -1.18 33.28 2.35
CA SER A 359 -0.63 31.93 2.36
C SER A 359 -1.75 30.89 2.50
N ILE A 360 -2.74 31.15 3.35
CA ILE A 360 -3.90 30.26 3.50
C ILE A 360 -4.65 30.14 2.17
N ARG A 361 -4.91 31.27 1.49
CA ARG A 361 -5.59 31.28 0.20
C ARG A 361 -4.79 30.58 -0.88
N TYR A 362 -3.47 30.80 -0.93
CA TYR A 362 -2.57 30.09 -1.84
C TYR A 362 -2.69 28.58 -1.68
N HIS A 363 -2.68 28.06 -0.46
CA HIS A 363 -2.83 26.62 -0.22
C HIS A 363 -4.25 26.10 -0.45
N ALA A 364 -5.29 26.91 -0.23
CA ALA A 364 -6.68 26.51 -0.48
C ALA A 364 -7.03 26.43 -1.98
N ASP A 365 -6.40 27.25 -2.82
CA ASP A 365 -6.64 27.27 -4.26
C ASP A 365 -5.88 26.17 -5.02
N HIS A 366 -4.92 25.50 -4.36
CA HIS A 366 -4.02 24.49 -4.97
C HIS A 366 -4.12 23.10 -4.32
N ASN A 367 -5.10 22.84 -3.44
CA ASN A 367 -5.35 21.54 -2.80
C ASN A 367 -6.71 20.95 -3.15
#